data_AF-A0A7U9TIK8-F1
#
_entry.id   AF-A0A7U9TIK8-F1
#
_cell.length_a   1.000
_cell.length_b   1.000
_cell.length_c   1.000
_cell.angle_alpha   90.00
_cell.angle_beta   90.00
_cell.angle_gamma   90.00
#
_symmetry.space_group_name_H-M   'P 1'
#
loop_
_entity.id
_entity.type
_entity.pdbx_description
1 polymer ?
#
loop_
_entity_poly.entity_id
_entity_poly.type
_entity_poly.pdbx_seq_one_letter_code
_entity_poly.pdbx_strand_id
1 'polypeptide(L)'
;MDYGKKLYELRKQKSLSQEDVANELGVSRQSVSLWETNQASPSMENLIGFAKLFNISLDELVGLKKNEKAVNNTDKSLYTSDYVEDKNIIYRRDYKYLHSITDSIMFLLSLFFYLAALIFMIRASRLEIQVTKIILIIAFVCIIIGSLIYPLYIYINIKNKLSNQKRIHLEFDVDKILINCTNCTQRTIAYETINYYIAKNDYLVIYLFRGERLYVPKQNSNGLDEFLSERIERRKGKKPFWK
;
A
#
# COMPACT_ATOMS: atom_id res chain seq x y z
N MET A 1 28.55 18.50 -2.77
CA MET A 1 27.59 19.05 -3.75
C MET A 1 28.01 20.49 -4.00
N ASP A 2 28.24 20.86 -5.26
CA ASP A 2 28.82 22.15 -5.65
C ASP A 2 27.73 23.06 -6.23
N TYR A 3 27.01 23.77 -5.35
CA TYR A 3 25.96 24.72 -5.77
C TYR A 3 26.57 26.04 -6.30
N GLY A 4 27.81 26.38 -5.92
CA GLY A 4 28.54 27.53 -6.44
C GLY A 4 28.72 27.45 -7.96
N LYS A 5 29.09 26.27 -8.47
CA LYS A 5 29.16 26.03 -9.92
C LYS A 5 27.80 26.18 -10.61
N LYS A 6 26.71 25.73 -9.95
CA LYS A 6 25.35 25.91 -10.47
C LYS A 6 24.92 27.37 -10.54
N LEU A 7 25.27 28.18 -9.54
CA LEU A 7 25.05 29.63 -9.56
C LEU A 7 25.78 30.30 -10.74
N TYR A 8 27.04 29.92 -10.96
CA TYR A 8 27.82 30.40 -12.10
C TYR A 8 27.16 30.05 -13.45
N GLU A 9 26.72 28.80 -13.60
CA GLU A 9 26.05 28.31 -14.82
C GLU A 9 24.74 29.06 -15.08
N LEU A 10 23.87 29.22 -14.07
CA LEU A 10 22.60 29.94 -14.18
C LEU A 10 22.81 31.42 -14.53
N ARG A 11 23.80 32.07 -13.91
CA ARG A 11 24.17 33.45 -14.23
C ARG A 11 24.60 33.58 -15.69
N LYS A 12 25.43 32.66 -16.18
CA LYS A 12 25.89 32.65 -17.58
C LYS A 12 24.76 32.36 -18.56
N GLN A 13 23.83 31.48 -18.23
CA GLN A 13 22.64 31.23 -19.06
C GLN A 13 21.76 32.47 -19.22
N LYS A 14 21.69 33.33 -18.20
CA LYS A 14 21.00 34.63 -18.25
C LYS A 14 21.87 35.77 -18.81
N SER A 15 23.11 35.47 -19.22
CA SER A 15 24.10 36.45 -19.72
C SER A 15 24.38 37.61 -18.76
N LEU A 16 24.27 37.37 -17.45
CA LEU A 16 24.52 38.38 -16.42
C LEU A 16 26.00 38.39 -16.01
N SER A 17 26.53 39.57 -15.67
CA SER A 17 27.81 39.70 -14.99
C SER A 17 27.67 39.46 -13.48
N GLN A 18 28.79 39.25 -12.77
CA GLN A 18 28.75 39.15 -11.31
C GLN A 18 28.32 40.47 -10.67
N GLU A 19 28.60 41.61 -11.33
CA GLU A 19 28.17 42.93 -10.88
C GLU A 19 26.64 43.07 -10.98
N ASP A 20 26.04 42.58 -12.07
CA ASP A 20 24.59 42.65 -12.28
C ASP A 20 23.84 41.83 -11.21
N VAL A 21 24.33 40.63 -10.91
CA VAL A 21 23.76 39.78 -9.86
C VAL A 21 23.94 40.42 -8.48
N ALA A 22 25.09 41.05 -8.22
CA ALA A 22 25.37 41.71 -6.96
C ALA A 22 24.41 42.90 -6.74
N ASN A 23 24.19 43.70 -7.78
CA ASN A 23 23.24 44.82 -7.76
C ASN A 23 21.81 44.35 -7.52
N GLU A 24 21.37 43.30 -8.20
CA GLU A 24 20.01 42.77 -8.07
C GLU A 24 19.74 42.18 -6.68
N LEU A 25 20.76 41.57 -6.06
CA LEU A 25 20.66 40.99 -4.72
C LEU A 25 21.01 41.98 -3.59
N GLY A 26 21.46 43.19 -3.91
CA GLY A 26 21.89 44.18 -2.92
C GLY A 26 23.14 43.78 -2.14
N VAL A 27 24.07 43.06 -2.77
CA VAL A 27 25.30 42.55 -2.14
C VAL A 27 26.54 43.02 -2.91
N SER A 28 27.74 42.76 -2.38
CA SER A 28 28.98 43.10 -3.09
C SER A 28 29.28 42.08 -4.21
N ARG A 29 29.91 42.53 -5.30
CA ARG A 29 30.42 41.64 -6.36
C ARG A 29 31.37 40.56 -5.81
N GLN A 30 32.18 40.92 -4.81
CA GLN A 30 33.09 39.98 -4.14
C GLN A 30 32.32 38.82 -3.49
N SER A 31 31.19 39.11 -2.83
CA SER A 31 30.32 38.09 -2.23
C SER A 31 29.84 37.08 -3.27
N VAL A 32 29.37 37.55 -4.44
CA VAL A 32 28.92 36.69 -5.54
C VAL A 32 30.07 35.81 -6.04
N SER A 33 31.29 36.36 -6.21
CA SER A 33 32.45 35.58 -6.63
C SER A 33 32.85 34.49 -5.62
N LEU A 34 32.77 34.80 -4.31
CA LEU A 34 33.07 33.83 -3.26
C LEU A 34 32.06 32.68 -3.23
N TRP A 35 30.77 32.96 -3.49
CA TRP A 35 29.74 31.92 -3.56
C TRP A 35 29.88 31.06 -4.81
N GLU A 36 30.18 31.65 -5.97
CA GLU A 36 30.40 30.90 -7.23
C GLU A 36 31.62 29.96 -7.15
N THR A 37 32.60 30.29 -6.31
CA THR A 37 33.82 29.50 -6.11
C THR A 37 33.77 28.61 -4.85
N ASN A 38 32.62 28.54 -4.17
CA ASN A 38 32.42 27.85 -2.88
C ASN A 38 33.37 28.27 -1.75
N GLN A 39 33.98 29.45 -1.82
CA GLN A 39 34.83 29.99 -0.77
C GLN A 39 34.02 30.57 0.40
N ALA A 40 32.76 30.92 0.15
CA ALA A 40 31.79 31.31 1.18
C ALA A 40 30.41 30.73 0.84
N SER A 41 29.50 30.73 1.82
CA SER A 41 28.11 30.32 1.61
C SER A 41 27.17 31.54 1.67
N PRO A 42 26.20 31.66 0.74
CA PRO A 42 25.17 32.69 0.80
C PRO A 42 24.21 32.45 1.97
N SER A 43 23.62 33.52 2.50
CA SER A 43 22.54 33.42 3.49
C SER A 43 21.27 32.87 2.86
N MET A 44 20.30 32.47 3.71
CA MET A 44 18.99 32.01 3.24
C MET A 44 18.28 33.08 2.39
N GLU A 45 18.38 34.35 2.78
CA GLU A 45 17.80 35.48 2.03
C GLU A 45 18.41 35.60 0.64
N ASN A 46 19.74 35.48 0.53
CA ASN A 46 20.44 35.54 -0.76
C ASN A 46 20.08 34.35 -1.65
N LEU A 47 19.94 33.15 -1.09
CA LEU A 47 19.49 31.96 -1.81
C LEU A 47 18.07 32.12 -2.35
N ILE A 48 17.15 32.70 -1.58
CA ILE A 48 15.80 33.04 -2.04
C ILE A 48 15.88 34.09 -3.15
N GLY A 49 16.76 35.08 -3.03
CA GLY A 49 17.02 36.08 -4.05
C GLY A 49 17.49 35.44 -5.37
N PHE A 50 18.46 34.52 -5.31
CA PHE A 50 18.91 33.76 -6.48
C PHE A 50 17.81 32.93 -7.12
N ALA A 51 16.99 32.25 -6.31
CA ALA A 51 15.87 31.46 -6.81
C ALA A 51 14.87 32.33 -7.60
N LYS A 52 14.57 33.53 -7.09
CA LYS A 52 13.72 34.52 -7.78
C LYS A 52 14.39 35.06 -9.06
N LEU A 53 15.67 35.45 -8.99
CA LEU A 53 16.41 36.01 -10.11
C LEU A 53 16.50 35.03 -11.29
N PHE A 54 16.71 33.75 -11.01
CA PHE A 54 16.81 32.71 -12.04
C PHE A 54 15.46 32.07 -12.39
N ASN A 55 14.39 32.44 -11.69
CA ASN A 55 13.04 31.88 -11.83
C ASN A 55 13.02 30.35 -11.69
N ILE A 56 13.70 29.84 -10.66
CA ILE A 56 13.74 28.42 -10.29
C ILE A 56 13.33 28.24 -8.83
N SER A 57 12.96 27.03 -8.41
CA SER A 57 12.68 26.78 -6.99
C SER A 57 13.99 26.72 -6.18
N LEU A 58 13.91 27.03 -4.89
CA LEU A 58 15.05 26.90 -3.98
C LEU A 58 15.57 25.44 -3.94
N ASP A 59 14.66 24.47 -3.96
CA ASP A 59 15.01 23.05 -4.03
C ASP A 59 15.78 22.70 -5.30
N GLU A 60 15.44 23.34 -6.42
CA GLU A 60 16.21 23.21 -7.65
C GLU A 60 17.59 23.83 -7.48
N LEU A 61 17.68 25.05 -6.94
CA LEU A 61 18.94 25.76 -6.73
C LEU A 61 19.94 24.96 -5.86
N VAL A 62 19.46 24.37 -4.76
CA VAL A 62 20.29 23.62 -3.80
C VAL A 62 20.50 22.15 -4.24
N GLY A 63 19.89 21.74 -5.35
CA GLY A 63 20.07 20.40 -5.94
C GLY A 63 19.25 19.30 -5.27
N LEU A 64 18.19 19.66 -4.54
CA LEU A 64 17.21 18.75 -3.95
C LEU A 64 16.22 18.20 -4.99
N LYS A 65 16.01 18.91 -6.12
CA LYS A 65 15.27 18.36 -7.26
C LYS A 65 16.17 17.52 -8.16
N LYS A 66 16.11 16.20 -7.98
CA LYS A 66 16.53 15.22 -8.99
C LYS A 66 15.27 14.79 -9.77
N ASN A 67 15.11 15.34 -10.99
CA ASN A 67 14.09 14.99 -11.98
C ASN A 67 12.61 15.21 -11.59
N GLU A 68 12.11 16.44 -11.72
CA GLU A 68 10.66 16.68 -11.85
C GLU A 68 10.41 17.70 -12.97
N LYS A 69 9.90 17.21 -14.10
CA LYS A 69 9.28 18.04 -15.13
C LYS A 69 8.10 18.78 -14.49
N ALA A 70 7.96 20.07 -14.83
CA ALA A 70 6.93 20.98 -14.35
C ALA A 70 5.55 20.33 -14.14
N VAL A 71 5.10 20.29 -12.89
CA VAL A 71 3.71 19.97 -12.52
C VAL A 71 3.06 21.26 -12.04
N ASN A 72 2.12 21.75 -12.83
CA ASN A 72 1.23 22.84 -12.47
C ASN A 72 0.35 22.41 -11.29
N ASN A 73 0.31 23.25 -10.25
CA ASN A 73 -0.58 23.12 -9.11
C ASN A 73 -2.05 23.24 -9.53
N THR A 74 -2.79 22.16 -9.35
CA THR A 74 -4.23 22.12 -9.00
C THR A 74 -4.50 20.68 -8.59
N ASP A 75 -4.73 20.48 -7.29
CA ASP A 75 -5.32 19.29 -6.66
C ASP A 75 -4.97 17.94 -7.30
N LYS A 76 -3.69 17.62 -7.41
CA LYS A 76 -3.24 16.28 -7.78
C LYS A 76 -2.67 15.60 -6.55
N SER A 77 -3.37 14.56 -6.10
CA SER A 77 -2.86 13.53 -5.18
C SER A 77 -1.37 13.29 -5.43
N LEU A 78 -0.54 13.36 -4.38
CA LEU A 78 0.92 13.20 -4.50
C LEU A 78 1.30 11.87 -5.15
N TYR A 79 0.50 10.84 -4.92
CA TYR A 79 0.59 9.57 -5.62
C TYR A 79 -0.81 9.08 -5.98
N THR A 80 -0.98 8.58 -7.20
CA THR A 80 -2.17 7.81 -7.59
C THR A 80 -1.75 6.40 -7.98
N SER A 81 -2.54 5.42 -7.55
CA SER A 81 -2.34 4.01 -7.88
C SER A 81 -3.66 3.39 -8.30
N ASP A 82 -3.78 3.15 -9.60
CA ASP A 82 -4.87 2.39 -10.19
C ASP A 82 -4.49 0.93 -10.33
N TYR A 83 -5.31 0.05 -9.77
CA TYR A 83 -5.12 -1.38 -9.98
C TYR A 83 -6.41 -2.18 -9.85
N VAL A 84 -6.41 -3.34 -10.50
CA VAL A 84 -7.41 -4.37 -10.30
C VAL A 84 -6.93 -5.28 -9.19
N GLU A 85 -7.79 -5.60 -8.22
CA GLU A 85 -7.41 -6.55 -7.16
C GLU A 85 -6.88 -7.87 -7.77
N ASP A 86 -5.61 -8.18 -7.52
CA ASP A 86 -5.00 -9.44 -7.95
C ASP A 86 -5.71 -10.62 -7.28
N LYS A 87 -6.06 -11.63 -8.06
CA LYS A 87 -6.65 -12.89 -7.59
C LYS A 87 -5.81 -13.49 -6.46
N ASN A 88 -4.50 -13.49 -6.62
CA ASN A 88 -3.56 -14.05 -5.64
C ASN A 88 -3.60 -13.29 -4.30
N ILE A 89 -3.87 -11.98 -4.32
CA ILE A 89 -4.05 -11.16 -3.12
C ILE A 89 -5.38 -11.46 -2.45
N ILE A 90 -6.48 -11.50 -3.22
CA ILE A 90 -7.80 -11.81 -2.69
C ILE A 90 -7.77 -13.17 -1.99
N TYR A 91 -7.16 -14.18 -2.63
CA TYR A 91 -6.93 -15.50 -2.03
C TYR A 91 -6.12 -15.41 -0.73
N ARG A 92 -4.99 -14.71 -0.72
CA ARG A 92 -4.12 -14.61 0.46
C ARG A 92 -4.72 -13.78 1.61
N ARG A 93 -5.52 -12.75 1.31
CA ARG A 93 -6.17 -11.86 2.28
C ARG A 93 -7.33 -12.56 2.97
N ASP A 94 -8.25 -13.08 2.17
CA ASP A 94 -9.57 -13.51 2.64
C ASP A 94 -9.58 -14.99 3.04
N TYR A 95 -8.60 -15.77 2.56
CA TYR A 95 -8.54 -17.22 2.74
C TYR A 95 -7.18 -17.67 3.27
N LYS A 96 -6.49 -16.82 4.03
CA LYS A 96 -5.22 -17.16 4.74
C LYS A 96 -5.35 -18.45 5.56
N TYR A 97 -6.55 -18.70 6.09
CA TYR A 97 -6.87 -19.87 6.90
C TYR A 97 -7.26 -21.11 6.07
N LEU A 98 -7.61 -20.93 4.79
CA LEU A 98 -8.02 -22.04 3.92
C LEU A 98 -6.85 -22.98 3.56
N HIS A 99 -5.61 -22.50 3.74
CA HIS A 99 -4.39 -23.29 3.56
C HIS A 99 -3.70 -23.62 4.89
N SER A 100 -4.33 -23.25 6.01
CA SER A 100 -3.83 -23.61 7.34
C SER A 100 -3.99 -25.11 7.53
N ILE A 101 -3.01 -25.72 8.19
CA ILE A 101 -3.00 -27.14 8.62
C ILE A 101 -4.34 -27.57 9.25
N THR A 102 -5.08 -26.62 9.84
CA THR A 102 -6.42 -26.80 10.41
C THR A 102 -7.45 -27.38 9.44
N ASP A 103 -7.43 -27.01 8.16
CA ASP A 103 -8.43 -27.47 7.19
C ASP A 103 -8.17 -28.91 6.75
N SER A 104 -6.88 -29.24 6.55
CA SER A 104 -6.45 -30.62 6.33
C SER A 104 -6.80 -31.50 7.53
N ILE A 105 -6.66 -30.99 8.76
CA ILE A 105 -7.07 -31.70 9.97
C ILE A 105 -8.59 -31.89 10.02
N MET A 106 -9.38 -30.85 9.74
CA MET A 106 -10.85 -30.97 9.70
C MET A 106 -11.32 -31.97 8.65
N PHE A 107 -10.66 -32.01 7.49
CA PHE A 107 -10.94 -33.01 6.45
C PHE A 107 -10.60 -34.43 6.92
N LEU A 108 -9.41 -34.66 7.48
CA LEU A 108 -8.99 -35.95 8.01
C LEU A 108 -9.90 -36.43 9.16
N LEU A 109 -10.31 -35.51 10.04
CA LEU A 109 -11.23 -35.80 11.13
C LEU A 109 -12.62 -36.20 10.59
N SER A 110 -13.11 -35.50 9.55
CA SER A 110 -14.36 -35.87 8.89
C SER A 110 -14.27 -37.25 8.23
N LEU A 111 -13.15 -37.56 7.56
CA LEU A 111 -12.89 -38.86 6.95
C LEU A 111 -12.85 -39.99 7.99
N PHE A 112 -12.25 -39.73 9.16
CA PHE A 112 -12.26 -40.66 10.27
C PHE A 112 -13.68 -40.96 10.77
N PHE A 113 -14.50 -39.94 10.97
CA PHE A 113 -15.91 -40.14 11.37
C PHE A 113 -16.72 -40.87 10.30
N TYR A 114 -16.43 -40.66 9.01
CA TYR A 114 -17.03 -41.44 7.92
C TYR A 114 -16.68 -42.91 7.98
N LEU A 115 -15.40 -43.23 8.15
CA LEU A 115 -14.93 -44.61 8.25
C LEU A 115 -15.51 -45.30 9.49
N ALA A 116 -15.56 -44.60 10.63
CA ALA A 116 -16.20 -45.09 11.84
C ALA A 116 -17.69 -45.37 11.65
N ALA A 117 -18.42 -44.46 11.02
CA ALA A 117 -19.84 -44.63 10.69
C ALA A 117 -20.06 -45.82 9.75
N LEU A 118 -19.20 -45.99 8.74
CA LEU A 118 -19.26 -47.12 7.79
C LEU A 118 -18.97 -48.46 8.48
N ILE A 119 -17.99 -48.53 9.39
CA ILE A 119 -17.71 -49.73 10.19
C ILE A 119 -18.91 -50.07 11.10
N PHE A 120 -19.49 -49.05 11.75
CA PHE A 120 -20.69 -49.23 12.56
C PHE A 120 -21.88 -49.72 11.71
N MET A 121 -22.02 -49.24 10.47
CA MET A 121 -23.00 -49.75 9.50
C MET A 121 -22.80 -51.21 9.15
N ILE A 122 -21.58 -51.63 8.87
CA ILE A 122 -21.25 -53.03 8.57
C ILE A 122 -21.52 -53.94 9.78
N ARG A 123 -21.31 -53.44 11.00
CA ARG A 123 -21.64 -54.17 12.23
C ARG A 123 -23.16 -54.28 12.40
N ALA A 124 -23.88 -53.17 12.23
CA ALA A 124 -25.32 -53.12 12.39
C ALA A 124 -26.08 -53.94 11.33
N SER A 125 -25.52 -54.09 10.12
CA SER A 125 -26.14 -54.90 9.06
C SER A 125 -26.26 -56.38 9.41
N ARG A 126 -25.44 -56.87 10.36
CA ARG A 126 -25.49 -58.22 10.92
C ARG A 126 -26.57 -58.43 11.99
N LEU A 127 -27.23 -57.36 12.46
CA LEU A 127 -28.37 -57.45 13.37
C LEU A 127 -29.65 -57.72 12.57
N GLU A 128 -30.60 -58.50 13.11
CA GLU A 128 -31.83 -58.89 12.40
C GLU A 128 -32.91 -57.79 12.37
N ILE A 129 -32.73 -56.70 13.14
CA ILE A 129 -33.72 -55.63 13.26
C ILE A 129 -33.73 -54.76 12.00
N GLN A 130 -34.85 -54.71 11.28
CA GLN A 130 -34.97 -53.95 10.03
C GLN A 130 -34.94 -52.42 10.23
N VAL A 131 -35.55 -51.93 11.31
CA VAL A 131 -35.70 -50.48 11.57
C VAL A 131 -34.35 -49.79 11.82
N THR A 132 -33.43 -50.45 12.55
CA THR A 132 -32.11 -49.88 12.87
C THR A 132 -31.26 -49.68 11.61
N LYS A 133 -31.39 -50.55 10.60
CA LYS A 133 -30.67 -50.42 9.31
C LYS A 133 -31.13 -49.20 8.53
N ILE A 134 -32.43 -48.93 8.49
CA ILE A 134 -33.00 -47.79 7.76
C ILE A 134 -32.55 -46.46 8.40
N ILE A 135 -32.66 -46.34 9.73
CA ILE A 135 -32.24 -45.14 10.47
C ILE A 135 -30.75 -44.85 10.21
N LEU A 136 -29.92 -45.89 10.15
CA LEU A 136 -28.49 -45.75 9.96
C LEU A 136 -28.11 -45.28 8.56
N ILE A 137 -28.77 -45.80 7.52
CA ILE A 137 -28.58 -45.36 6.14
C ILE A 137 -28.97 -43.89 6.00
N ILE A 138 -30.10 -43.48 6.60
CA ILE A 138 -30.53 -42.08 6.60
C ILE A 138 -29.49 -41.19 7.30
N ALA A 139 -29.03 -41.60 8.49
CA ALA A 139 -27.99 -40.86 9.22
C ALA A 139 -26.70 -40.72 8.41
N PHE A 140 -26.26 -41.79 7.74
CA PHE A 140 -25.06 -41.76 6.90
C PHE A 140 -25.22 -40.82 5.70
N VAL A 141 -26.37 -40.85 5.03
CA VAL A 141 -26.69 -39.94 3.92
C VAL A 141 -26.71 -38.48 4.39
N CYS A 142 -27.30 -38.20 5.56
CA CYS A 142 -27.30 -36.85 6.15
C CYS A 142 -25.89 -36.35 6.45
N ILE A 143 -25.01 -37.22 6.96
CA ILE A 143 -23.61 -36.87 7.23
C ILE A 143 -22.91 -36.53 5.90
N ILE A 144 -23.05 -37.37 4.85
CA ILE A 144 -22.51 -37.14 3.50
C ILE A 144 -22.94 -35.78 2.95
N ILE A 145 -24.24 -35.49 3.02
CA ILE A 145 -24.79 -34.23 2.54
C ILE A 145 -24.17 -33.06 3.34
N GLY A 146 -24.12 -33.17 4.67
CA GLY A 146 -23.53 -32.16 5.54
C GLY A 146 -22.06 -31.85 5.22
N SER A 147 -21.23 -32.86 4.97
CA SER A 147 -19.82 -32.61 4.65
C SER A 147 -19.58 -32.08 3.25
N LEU A 148 -20.51 -32.26 2.31
CA LEU A 148 -20.39 -31.74 0.95
C LEU A 148 -20.89 -30.30 0.83
N ILE A 149 -21.88 -29.91 1.64
CA ILE A 149 -22.46 -28.56 1.62
C ILE A 149 -21.42 -27.49 2.00
N TYR A 150 -20.64 -27.70 3.06
CA TYR A 150 -19.66 -26.73 3.53
C TYR A 150 -18.55 -26.39 2.52
N PRO A 151 -17.83 -27.38 1.92
CA PRO A 151 -16.83 -27.08 0.89
C PRO A 151 -17.47 -26.52 -0.37
N LEU A 152 -18.69 -26.93 -0.72
CA LEU A 152 -19.42 -26.35 -1.86
C LEU A 152 -19.76 -24.87 -1.62
N TYR A 153 -20.23 -24.53 -0.42
CA TYR A 153 -20.49 -23.14 -0.02
C TYR A 153 -19.22 -22.29 -0.11
N ILE A 154 -18.10 -22.80 0.41
CA ILE A 154 -16.80 -22.13 0.29
C ILE A 154 -16.41 -21.94 -1.17
N TYR A 155 -16.50 -22.99 -1.99
CA TYR A 155 -16.16 -22.94 -3.40
C TYR A 155 -16.99 -21.90 -4.17
N ILE A 156 -18.31 -21.90 -3.97
CA ILE A 156 -19.21 -20.93 -4.61
C ILE A 156 -18.88 -19.50 -4.15
N ASN A 157 -18.67 -19.29 -2.85
CA ASN A 157 -18.33 -17.98 -2.32
C ASN A 157 -17.01 -17.46 -2.89
N ILE A 158 -15.99 -18.33 -3.00
CA ILE A 158 -14.70 -18.02 -3.63
C ILE A 158 -14.91 -17.65 -5.10
N LYS A 159 -15.61 -18.51 -5.86
CA LYS A 159 -15.85 -18.30 -7.29
C LYS A 159 -16.58 -16.98 -7.55
N ASN A 160 -17.60 -16.67 -6.76
CA ASN A 160 -18.33 -15.41 -6.86
C ASN A 160 -17.43 -14.20 -6.56
N LYS A 161 -16.58 -14.28 -5.53
CA LYS A 161 -15.66 -13.19 -5.17
C LYS A 161 -14.58 -12.95 -6.23
N LEU A 162 -14.10 -14.01 -6.89
CA LEU A 162 -13.17 -13.93 -8.01
C LEU A 162 -13.82 -13.46 -9.31
N SER A 163 -15.10 -13.74 -9.51
CA SER A 163 -15.85 -13.21 -10.65
C SER A 163 -16.10 -11.71 -10.49
N ASN A 164 -16.24 -11.22 -9.26
CA ASN A 164 -16.53 -9.82 -8.94
C ASN A 164 -15.26 -9.05 -8.53
N GLN A 165 -14.19 -9.15 -9.33
CA GLN A 165 -12.98 -8.36 -9.10
C GLN A 165 -13.29 -6.87 -9.18
N LYS A 166 -12.73 -6.13 -8.22
CA LYS A 166 -12.92 -4.69 -8.10
C LYS A 166 -11.72 -3.95 -8.67
N ARG A 167 -11.97 -2.88 -9.41
CA ARG A 167 -10.94 -1.87 -9.70
C ARG A 167 -10.89 -0.89 -8.54
N ILE A 168 -9.72 -0.73 -7.96
CA ILE A 168 -9.43 0.18 -6.86
C ILE A 168 -8.51 1.28 -7.40
N HIS A 169 -8.95 2.52 -7.25
CA HIS A 169 -8.18 3.73 -7.49
C HIS A 169 -7.81 4.31 -6.12
N LEU A 170 -6.51 4.37 -5.84
CA LEU A 170 -5.98 4.95 -4.61
C LEU A 170 -5.36 6.31 -4.91
N GLU A 171 -5.78 7.33 -4.18
CA GLU A 171 -5.17 8.65 -4.20
C GLU A 171 -4.56 8.94 -2.83
N PHE A 172 -3.26 9.16 -2.80
CA PHE A 172 -2.53 9.56 -1.62
C PHE A 172 -2.45 11.08 -1.60
N ASP A 173 -3.24 11.69 -0.73
CA ASP A 173 -3.23 13.11 -0.45
C ASP A 173 -2.24 13.40 0.71
N VAL A 174 -2.09 14.68 1.05
CA VAL A 174 -1.18 15.16 2.09
C VAL A 174 -1.51 14.57 3.46
N ASP A 175 -2.80 14.47 3.79
CA ASP A 175 -3.37 14.13 5.09
C ASP A 175 -4.16 12.80 5.12
N LYS A 176 -4.61 12.33 3.96
CA LYS A 176 -5.47 11.14 3.84
C LYS A 176 -5.19 10.32 2.59
N ILE A 177 -5.70 9.09 2.60
CA ILE A 177 -5.75 8.18 1.47
C ILE A 177 -7.21 8.08 1.03
N LEU A 178 -7.49 8.47 -0.19
CA LEU A 178 -8.80 8.32 -0.83
C LEU A 178 -8.81 6.99 -1.59
N ILE A 179 -9.82 6.17 -1.32
CA ILE A 179 -10.04 4.87 -1.95
C ILE A 179 -11.33 4.96 -2.73
N ASN A 180 -11.20 5.02 -4.05
CA ASN A 180 -12.33 4.90 -4.95
C ASN A 180 -12.35 3.49 -5.54
N CYS A 181 -13.53 2.90 -5.66
CA CYS A 181 -13.65 1.54 -6.13
C CYS A 181 -14.91 1.38 -6.97
N THR A 182 -14.77 0.73 -8.11
CA THR A 182 -15.90 0.37 -8.97
C THR A 182 -16.86 -0.56 -8.20
N ASN A 183 -18.16 -0.21 -8.18
CA ASN A 183 -19.22 -0.93 -7.45
C ASN A 183 -18.99 -1.05 -5.92
N CYS A 184 -18.34 -0.07 -5.29
CA CYS A 184 -18.22 0.01 -3.84
C CYS A 184 -18.39 1.44 -3.33
N THR A 185 -18.60 1.57 -2.02
CA THR A 185 -18.60 2.86 -1.36
C THR A 185 -17.18 3.44 -1.37
N GLN A 186 -17.06 4.69 -1.82
CA GLN A 186 -15.83 5.46 -1.68
C GLN A 186 -15.48 5.57 -0.19
N ARG A 187 -14.20 5.41 0.14
CA ARG A 187 -13.72 5.48 1.52
C ARG A 187 -12.53 6.41 1.61
N THR A 188 -12.39 7.04 2.76
CA THR A 188 -11.24 7.88 3.09
C THR A 188 -10.59 7.33 4.34
N ILE A 189 -9.28 7.14 4.28
CA ILE A 189 -8.47 6.59 5.36
C ILE A 189 -7.46 7.65 5.77
N ALA A 190 -7.53 8.10 7.01
CA ALA A 190 -6.55 9.01 7.56
C ALA A 190 -5.25 8.25 7.90
N TYR A 191 -4.07 8.84 7.68
CA TYR A 191 -2.79 8.16 7.97
C TYR A 191 -2.66 7.77 9.44
N GLU A 192 -3.40 8.42 10.35
CA GLU A 192 -3.47 8.10 11.77
C GLU A 192 -4.05 6.72 12.07
N THR A 193 -4.76 6.13 11.11
CA THR A 193 -5.36 4.80 11.27
C THR A 193 -4.41 3.67 10.87
N ILE A 194 -3.26 4.01 10.27
CA ILE A 194 -2.22 3.07 9.86
C ILE A 194 -1.37 2.72 11.08
N ASN A 195 -1.24 1.42 11.33
CA ASN A 195 -0.40 0.87 12.40
C ASN A 195 1.03 0.63 11.90
N TYR A 196 1.17 -0.14 10.83
CA TYR A 196 2.44 -0.39 10.15
C TYR A 196 2.20 -0.80 8.70
N TYR A 197 3.26 -0.86 7.91
CA TYR A 197 3.20 -1.40 6.55
C TYR A 197 4.31 -2.43 6.34
N ILE A 198 4.10 -3.33 5.37
CA ILE A 198 5.07 -4.33 4.95
C ILE A 198 5.24 -4.24 3.44
N ALA A 199 6.45 -3.93 2.99
CA ALA A 199 6.82 -4.00 1.59
C ALA A 199 7.18 -5.45 1.22
N LYS A 200 6.45 -6.05 0.29
CA LYS A 200 6.79 -7.33 -0.36
C LYS A 200 7.37 -7.07 -1.75
N ASN A 201 7.72 -8.12 -2.49
CA ASN A 201 8.32 -7.99 -3.82
C ASN A 201 7.37 -7.30 -4.82
N ASP A 202 6.09 -7.69 -4.82
CA ASP A 202 5.13 -7.20 -5.82
C ASP A 202 4.11 -6.19 -5.27
N TYR A 203 3.98 -6.11 -3.94
CA TYR A 203 2.95 -5.32 -3.27
C TYR A 203 3.42 -4.74 -1.93
N LEU A 204 2.87 -3.60 -1.57
CA LEU A 204 2.93 -2.99 -0.25
C LEU A 204 1.62 -3.24 0.51
N VAL A 205 1.72 -3.78 1.72
CA VAL A 205 0.55 -4.09 2.57
C VAL A 205 0.49 -3.09 3.71
N ILE A 206 -0.56 -2.28 3.77
CA ILE A 206 -0.82 -1.31 4.84
C ILE A 206 -1.77 -1.93 5.84
N TYR A 207 -1.36 -1.99 7.11
CA TYR A 207 -2.16 -2.53 8.21
C TYR A 207 -2.83 -1.41 8.99
N LEU A 208 -4.15 -1.47 9.10
CA LEU A 208 -4.97 -0.49 9.81
C LEU A 208 -5.36 -1.02 11.20
N PHE A 209 -5.64 -0.12 12.16
CA PHE A 209 -5.94 -0.51 13.55
C PHE A 209 -7.16 -1.43 13.71
N ARG A 210 -8.12 -1.44 12.77
CA ARG A 210 -9.30 -2.32 12.80
C ARG A 210 -9.06 -3.71 12.20
N GLY A 211 -7.81 -4.09 11.93
CA GLY A 211 -7.47 -5.35 11.26
C GLY A 211 -7.69 -5.33 9.75
N GLU A 212 -8.18 -4.22 9.20
CA GLU A 212 -8.26 -3.99 7.77
C GLU A 212 -6.86 -3.89 7.14
N ARG A 213 -6.73 -4.35 5.90
CA ARG A 213 -5.46 -4.37 5.17
C ARG A 213 -5.67 -3.84 3.76
N LEU A 214 -4.86 -2.85 3.39
CA LEU A 214 -4.81 -2.34 2.03
C LEU A 214 -3.60 -2.92 1.29
N TYR A 215 -3.79 -3.30 0.04
CA TYR A 215 -2.75 -3.93 -0.78
C TYR A 215 -2.47 -3.06 -1.99
N VAL A 216 -1.32 -2.41 -2.03
CA VAL A 216 -0.94 -1.47 -3.09
C VAL A 216 0.14 -2.11 -3.98
N PRO A 217 -0.03 -2.23 -5.30
CA PRO A 217 0.99 -2.81 -6.18
C PRO A 217 2.23 -1.94 -6.28
N LYS A 218 3.41 -2.58 -6.23
CA LYS A 218 4.69 -1.85 -6.27
C LYS A 218 4.99 -1.18 -7.61
N GLN A 219 4.49 -1.74 -8.71
CA GLN A 219 4.70 -1.23 -10.06
C GLN A 219 4.20 0.22 -10.23
N ASN A 220 3.21 0.62 -9.43
CA ASN A 220 2.62 1.96 -9.44
C ASN A 220 2.98 2.77 -8.18
N SER A 221 4.01 2.35 -7.40
CA SER A 221 4.30 2.91 -6.08
C SER A 221 5.78 3.31 -5.90
N ASN A 222 6.47 3.69 -6.96
CA ASN A 222 7.84 4.20 -6.86
C ASN A 222 7.87 5.42 -5.92
N GLY A 223 8.59 5.30 -4.81
CA GLY A 223 8.68 6.34 -3.76
C GLY A 223 7.59 6.27 -2.67
N LEU A 224 6.54 5.45 -2.84
CA LEU A 224 5.50 5.30 -1.82
C LEU A 224 6.02 4.66 -0.52
N ASP A 225 6.96 3.71 -0.65
CA ASP A 225 7.62 3.06 0.50
C ASP A 225 8.36 4.09 1.38
N GLU A 226 8.97 5.11 0.76
CA GLU A 226 9.69 6.21 1.42
C GLU A 226 8.72 7.29 1.96
N PHE A 227 7.67 7.60 1.20
CA PHE A 227 6.60 8.49 1.65
C PHE A 227 5.88 7.96 2.90
N LEU A 228 5.61 6.65 2.94
CA LEU A 228 4.97 5.99 4.07
C LEU A 228 5.94 5.83 5.24
N SER A 229 7.22 5.52 5.00
CA SER A 229 8.21 5.44 6.09
C SER A 229 8.31 6.78 6.82
N GLU A 230 8.43 7.89 6.10
CA GLU A 230 8.57 9.21 6.69
C GLU A 230 7.37 9.59 7.58
N ARG A 231 6.14 9.34 7.11
CA ARG A 231 4.92 9.68 7.85
C ARG A 231 4.62 8.72 9.01
N ILE A 232 4.88 7.42 8.84
CA ILE A 232 4.61 6.41 9.87
C ILE A 232 5.72 6.41 10.93
N GLU A 233 6.98 6.64 10.58
CA GLU A 233 8.11 6.67 11.53
C GLU A 233 8.16 7.94 12.38
N ARG A 234 7.76 9.11 11.83
CA ARG A 234 7.50 10.32 12.64
C ARG A 234 6.51 10.06 13.80
N ARG A 235 5.75 8.97 13.72
CA ARG A 235 4.79 8.53 14.74
C ARG A 235 5.34 7.52 15.73
N LYS A 236 6.41 6.76 15.42
CA LYS A 236 7.00 5.76 16.35
C LYS A 236 7.51 6.40 17.67
N GLY A 237 7.63 7.73 17.73
CA GLY A 237 7.93 8.50 18.96
C GLY A 237 6.72 9.20 19.62
N LYS A 238 5.51 9.13 19.07
CA LYS A 238 4.30 9.75 19.63
C LYS A 238 3.39 8.67 20.24
N LYS A 239 3.00 8.85 21.50
CA LYS A 239 2.01 7.98 22.17
C LYS A 239 0.75 7.85 21.29
N PRO A 240 0.15 6.66 21.17
CA PRO A 240 -1.12 6.50 20.45
C PRO A 240 -2.18 7.43 21.04
N PHE A 241 -3.00 8.01 20.16
CA PHE A 241 -3.99 9.05 20.52
C PHE A 241 -5.10 8.53 21.44
N TRP A 242 -5.28 7.21 21.53
CA TRP A 242 -6.10 6.58 22.56
C TRP A 242 -5.18 6.04 23.66
N LYS A 243 -5.15 6.78 24.76
CA LYS A 243 -4.94 6.22 26.09
C LYS A 243 -6.29 6.18 26.79
#